data_AF-A0A1Q3KBY7-F1
#
_entry.id   AF-A0A1Q3KBY7-F1
#
_cell.length_a   1.000
_cell.length_b   1.000
_cell.length_c   1.000
_cell.angle_alpha   90.00
_cell.angle_beta   90.00
_cell.angle_gamma   90.00
#
_symmetry.space_group_name_H-M   'P 1'
#
loop_
_entity.id
_entity.type
_entity.pdbx_description
1 polymer ?
#
loop_
_entity_poly.entity_id
_entity_poly.type
_entity_poly.pdbx_seq_one_letter_code
_entity_poly.pdbx_strand_id
1 'polypeptide(L)'
;MPLPANVECKLDVFLQQFCPDPTAIQNALERTHLATVLDAIPDELICRRGDRVRGCWLVISGQVEVRADDQMVAFRAAGELVGEQGLVHVLSGKAGTRTADVKAIGPVKLLCIDASFQERLESHEKVIWTLTLASVINHKLEQATGARSELRSLASEHERLLRRFSDGDALGLVKMATRGERPSIQDRRAIIFFSDIAGFSTWSASKSSKEVAAHLSELAAIQINAVRVGGGQIDKLMGDGAMAYWFIDSGDREKCEPAAVLACVRKVASECRTYFEKHGLPLGLRIGLHAGDVAFGDFGAENRIAVTLLGAAVNIAARYEQAKLPELREIRISPTLRDLMVASGADPDTFRGPMKVEVKHGVELDVYSI
;
A
#
# COMPACT_ATOMS: atom_id res chain seq x y z
N MET A 1 -20.29 -36.23 37.55
CA MET A 1 -19.69 -37.37 36.83
C MET A 1 -18.24 -37.01 36.54
N PRO A 2 -17.27 -37.92 36.69
CA PRO A 2 -15.88 -37.63 36.32
C PRO A 2 -15.79 -37.29 34.82
N LEU A 3 -14.86 -36.40 34.46
CA LEU A 3 -14.63 -36.03 33.06
C LEU A 3 -14.02 -37.22 32.30
N PRO A 4 -14.31 -37.39 31.01
CA PRO A 4 -13.64 -38.39 30.18
C PRO A 4 -12.11 -38.15 30.16
N ALA A 5 -11.31 -39.22 30.19
CA ALA A 5 -9.84 -39.14 30.26
C ALA A 5 -9.19 -38.25 29.17
N ASN A 6 -9.76 -38.24 27.96
CA ASN A 6 -9.26 -37.40 26.86
C ASN A 6 -9.56 -35.90 27.05
N VAL A 7 -10.64 -35.57 27.78
CA VAL A 7 -11.01 -34.20 28.16
C VAL A 7 -10.11 -33.72 29.30
N GLU A 8 -9.92 -34.58 30.31
CA GLU A 8 -9.03 -34.33 31.46
C GLU A 8 -7.60 -34.06 31.02
N CYS A 9 -7.04 -34.91 30.15
CA CYS A 9 -5.71 -34.70 29.57
C CYS A 9 -5.55 -33.33 28.87
N LYS A 10 -6.58 -32.86 28.15
CA LYS A 10 -6.53 -31.54 27.49
C LYS A 10 -6.70 -30.38 28.45
N LEU A 11 -7.55 -30.54 29.46
CA LEU A 11 -7.70 -29.57 30.55
C LEU A 11 -6.38 -29.41 31.32
N ASP A 12 -5.69 -30.51 31.62
CA ASP A 12 -4.39 -30.49 32.31
C ASP A 12 -3.34 -29.71 31.53
N VAL A 13 -3.22 -29.96 30.22
CA VAL A 13 -2.29 -29.22 29.35
C VAL A 13 -2.62 -27.73 29.35
N PHE A 14 -3.90 -27.37 29.25
CA PHE A 14 -4.34 -25.98 29.31
C PHE A 14 -4.01 -25.33 30.66
N LEU A 15 -4.32 -25.99 31.78
CA LEU A 15 -4.04 -25.46 33.11
C LEU A 15 -2.54 -25.34 33.36
N GLN A 16 -1.73 -26.32 32.99
CA GLN A 16 -0.27 -26.24 33.10
C GLN A 16 0.32 -25.06 32.31
N GLN A 17 -0.28 -24.70 31.18
CA GLN A 17 0.17 -23.60 30.35
C GLN A 17 -0.23 -22.22 30.90
N PHE A 18 -1.45 -22.08 31.43
CA PHE A 18 -2.02 -20.76 31.73
C PHE A 18 -2.35 -20.51 33.21
N CYS A 19 -2.42 -21.56 34.04
CA CYS A 19 -2.86 -21.50 35.43
C CYS A 19 -1.65 -21.49 36.38
N PRO A 20 -1.53 -20.51 37.30
CA PRO A 20 -0.45 -20.48 38.29
C PRO A 20 -0.43 -21.68 39.25
N ASP A 21 -1.61 -22.22 39.55
CA ASP A 21 -1.78 -23.43 40.37
C ASP A 21 -2.85 -24.33 39.70
N PRO A 22 -2.43 -25.23 38.80
CA PRO A 22 -3.33 -26.14 38.08
C PRO A 22 -4.15 -27.02 39.02
N THR A 23 -3.51 -27.55 40.07
CA THR A 23 -4.11 -28.50 41.02
C THR A 23 -5.28 -27.87 41.76
N ALA A 24 -5.15 -26.61 42.21
CA ALA A 24 -6.23 -25.90 42.89
C ALA A 24 -7.49 -25.77 42.00
N ILE A 25 -7.32 -25.42 40.73
CA ILE A 25 -8.46 -25.27 39.80
C ILE A 25 -9.05 -26.63 39.40
N GLN A 26 -8.22 -27.66 39.22
CA GLN A 26 -8.69 -29.02 38.94
C GLN A 26 -9.54 -29.57 40.09
N ASN A 27 -9.05 -29.47 41.33
CA ASN A 27 -9.80 -29.85 42.52
C ASN A 27 -11.12 -29.06 42.64
N ALA A 28 -11.11 -27.76 42.32
CA ALA A 28 -12.32 -26.94 42.35
C ALA A 28 -13.34 -27.37 41.28
N LEU A 29 -12.89 -27.71 40.06
CA LEU A 29 -13.77 -28.21 38.99
C LEU A 29 -14.40 -29.56 39.38
N GLU A 30 -13.62 -30.46 39.98
CA GLU A 30 -14.12 -31.73 40.49
C GLU A 30 -15.13 -31.53 41.63
N ARG A 31 -14.83 -30.68 42.60
CA ARG A 31 -15.69 -30.40 43.76
C ARG A 31 -17.02 -29.76 43.37
N THR A 32 -17.01 -28.85 42.39
CA THR A 32 -18.20 -28.07 42.02
C THR A 32 -19.07 -28.76 40.98
N HIS A 33 -18.51 -29.68 40.19
CA HIS A 33 -19.19 -30.33 39.06
C HIS A 33 -19.79 -29.34 38.03
N LEU A 34 -19.18 -28.17 37.87
CA LEU A 34 -19.61 -27.11 36.95
C LEU A 34 -18.91 -27.15 35.58
N ALA A 35 -18.31 -28.30 35.25
CA ALA A 35 -17.72 -28.60 33.96
C ALA A 35 -18.53 -29.70 33.24
N THR A 36 -18.94 -29.44 32.01
CA THR A 36 -19.71 -30.40 31.19
C THR A 36 -19.12 -30.50 29.79
N VAL A 37 -19.31 -31.65 29.14
CA VAL A 37 -18.85 -31.86 27.76
C VAL A 37 -19.98 -31.54 26.80
N LEU A 38 -19.67 -30.80 25.73
CA LEU A 38 -20.58 -30.48 24.63
C LEU A 38 -19.96 -30.99 23.33
N ASP A 39 -20.71 -31.82 22.61
CA ASP A 39 -20.39 -32.23 21.25
C ASP A 39 -21.23 -31.39 20.29
N ALA A 40 -20.57 -30.62 19.43
CA ALA A 40 -21.20 -29.76 18.44
C ALA A 40 -21.01 -30.32 17.03
N ILE A 41 -22.07 -30.29 16.22
CA ILE A 41 -22.03 -30.71 14.81
C ILE A 41 -21.48 -29.60 13.92
N PRO A 42 -21.04 -29.91 12.68
CA PRO A 42 -20.63 -28.88 11.73
C PRO A 42 -21.68 -27.79 11.57
N ASP A 43 -21.22 -26.54 11.50
CA ASP A 43 -22.04 -25.34 11.40
C ASP A 43 -22.94 -25.02 12.61
N GLU A 44 -22.87 -25.78 13.70
CA GLU A 44 -23.64 -25.49 14.90
C GLU A 44 -23.16 -24.20 15.59
N LEU A 45 -24.12 -23.36 15.96
CA LEU A 45 -23.86 -22.10 16.63
C LEU A 45 -23.79 -22.32 18.15
N ILE A 46 -22.60 -22.16 18.70
CA ILE A 46 -22.31 -22.35 20.13
C ILE A 46 -22.84 -21.16 20.95
N CYS A 47 -22.70 -19.94 20.43
CA CYS A 47 -23.35 -18.75 20.98
C CYS A 47 -23.48 -17.62 19.95
N ARG A 48 -24.39 -16.68 20.23
CA ARG A 48 -24.56 -15.44 19.48
C ARG A 48 -23.96 -14.24 20.22
N ARG A 49 -23.46 -13.28 19.47
CA ARG A 49 -23.17 -11.93 19.95
C ARG A 49 -24.42 -11.36 20.62
N GLY A 50 -24.24 -10.73 21.78
CA GLY A 50 -25.33 -10.22 22.60
C GLY A 50 -25.93 -11.23 23.58
N ASP A 51 -25.72 -12.53 23.41
CA ASP A 51 -26.19 -13.53 24.38
C ASP A 51 -25.58 -13.28 25.76
N ARG A 52 -26.34 -13.58 26.82
CA ARG A 52 -25.80 -13.57 28.18
C ARG A 52 -24.66 -14.61 28.30
N VAL A 53 -23.58 -14.22 28.97
CA VAL A 53 -22.45 -15.10 29.25
C VAL A 53 -22.91 -16.19 30.23
N ARG A 54 -22.93 -17.43 29.75
CA ARG A 54 -23.25 -18.64 30.54
C ARG A 54 -22.02 -19.44 30.95
N GLY A 55 -20.83 -19.08 30.45
CA GLY A 55 -19.61 -19.82 30.70
C GLY A 55 -18.53 -19.55 29.67
N CYS A 56 -17.47 -20.34 29.70
CA CYS A 56 -16.46 -20.43 28.64
C CYS A 56 -16.30 -21.88 28.18
N TRP A 57 -15.59 -22.05 27.07
CA TRP A 57 -15.40 -23.35 26.43
C TRP A 57 -13.92 -23.59 26.17
N LEU A 58 -13.37 -24.68 26.68
CA LEU A 58 -12.08 -25.18 26.23
C LEU A 58 -12.31 -26.12 25.04
N VAL A 59 -11.68 -25.85 23.91
CA VAL A 59 -11.77 -26.74 22.75
C VAL A 59 -10.96 -28.00 23.04
N ILE A 60 -11.61 -29.16 23.08
CA ILE A 60 -10.96 -30.46 23.32
C ILE A 60 -10.48 -31.07 22.01
N SER A 61 -11.32 -31.01 20.97
CA SER A 61 -11.00 -31.44 19.60
C SER A 61 -11.82 -30.67 18.57
N GLY A 62 -11.30 -30.55 17.35
CA GLY A 62 -11.93 -29.78 16.29
C GLY A 62 -11.57 -28.29 16.35
N GLN A 63 -12.36 -27.45 15.67
CA GLN A 63 -12.14 -26.01 15.58
C GLN A 63 -13.46 -25.24 15.57
N VAL A 64 -13.45 -24.07 16.21
CA VAL A 64 -14.54 -23.11 16.16
C VAL A 64 -14.09 -21.81 15.50
N GLU A 65 -15.00 -21.18 14.79
CA GLU A 65 -14.86 -19.85 14.20
C GLU A 65 -15.50 -18.82 15.12
N VAL A 66 -14.80 -17.70 15.34
CA VAL A 66 -15.30 -16.53 16.05
C VAL A 66 -15.60 -15.45 15.02
N ARG A 67 -16.83 -14.93 15.00
CA ARG A 67 -17.29 -13.94 14.02
C ARG A 67 -17.79 -12.66 14.68
N ALA A 68 -17.45 -11.51 14.13
CA ALA A 68 -18.01 -10.22 14.50
C ALA A 68 -18.52 -9.52 13.24
N ASP A 69 -19.77 -9.06 13.28
CA ASP A 69 -20.42 -8.34 12.16
C ASP A 69 -20.34 -9.13 10.83
N ASP A 70 -20.70 -10.42 10.89
CA ASP A 70 -20.63 -11.40 9.80
C ASP A 70 -19.23 -11.68 9.22
N GLN A 71 -18.18 -11.04 9.74
CA GLN A 71 -16.80 -11.32 9.38
C GLN A 71 -16.16 -12.28 10.38
N MET A 72 -15.46 -13.28 9.85
CA MET A 72 -14.57 -14.11 10.66
C MET A 72 -13.44 -13.25 11.21
N VAL A 73 -13.30 -13.24 12.54
CA VAL A 73 -12.24 -12.50 13.23
C VAL A 73 -11.15 -13.41 13.78
N ALA A 74 -11.45 -14.68 14.07
CA ALA A 74 -10.48 -15.65 14.51
C ALA A 74 -10.98 -17.10 14.41
N PHE A 75 -10.05 -18.04 14.46
CA PHE A 75 -10.33 -19.45 14.72
C PHE A 75 -9.75 -19.88 16.08
N ARG A 76 -10.36 -20.89 16.69
CA ARG A 76 -9.89 -21.52 17.93
C ARG A 76 -9.84 -23.02 17.76
N ALA A 77 -8.68 -23.61 18.05
CA ALA A 77 -8.39 -25.02 17.91
C ALA A 77 -8.24 -25.70 19.28
N ALA A 78 -8.05 -27.03 19.26
CA ALA A 78 -7.87 -27.84 20.46
C ALA A 78 -6.79 -27.28 21.40
N GLY A 79 -7.14 -27.11 22.68
CA GLY A 79 -6.30 -26.50 23.71
C GLY A 79 -6.57 -25.02 23.96
N GLU A 80 -7.37 -24.36 23.10
CA GLU A 80 -7.69 -22.95 23.28
C GLU A 80 -9.03 -22.75 24.01
N LEU A 81 -9.03 -21.77 24.92
CA LEU A 81 -10.25 -21.33 25.60
C LEU A 81 -11.04 -20.39 24.66
N VAL A 82 -12.36 -20.34 24.80
CA VAL A 82 -13.25 -19.46 24.05
C VAL A 82 -14.30 -18.87 24.98
N GLY A 83 -14.59 -17.58 24.80
CA GLY A 83 -15.62 -16.88 25.59
C GLY A 83 -15.13 -16.33 26.93
N GLU A 84 -13.83 -16.39 27.21
CA GLU A 84 -13.18 -15.91 28.42
C GLU A 84 -13.35 -14.40 28.65
N GLN A 85 -13.37 -13.59 27.58
CA GLN A 85 -13.58 -12.14 27.69
C GLN A 85 -14.92 -11.81 28.34
N GLY A 86 -15.97 -12.58 28.02
CA GLY A 86 -17.28 -12.43 28.63
C GLY A 86 -17.25 -12.69 30.13
N LEU A 87 -16.47 -13.67 30.58
CA LEU A 87 -16.30 -13.98 32.00
C LEU A 87 -15.53 -12.88 32.74
N VAL A 88 -14.51 -12.28 32.12
CA VAL A 88 -13.78 -11.16 32.72
C VAL A 88 -14.65 -9.91 32.86
N HIS A 89 -15.56 -9.66 31.91
CA HIS A 89 -16.55 -8.58 32.04
C HIS A 89 -17.49 -8.79 33.24
N VAL A 90 -17.94 -10.04 33.46
CA VAL A 90 -18.74 -10.39 34.65
C VAL A 90 -17.96 -10.14 35.94
N LEU A 91 -16.67 -10.55 35.99
CA LEU A 91 -15.79 -10.27 37.14
C LEU A 91 -15.62 -8.77 37.43
N SER A 92 -15.69 -7.95 36.38
CA SER A 92 -15.55 -6.48 36.48
C SER A 92 -16.87 -5.76 36.79
N GLY A 93 -17.95 -6.49 37.10
CA GLY A 93 -19.27 -5.92 37.40
C GLY A 93 -20.03 -5.36 36.18
N LYS A 94 -19.58 -5.65 34.95
CA LYS A 94 -20.27 -5.26 33.71
C LYS A 94 -21.31 -6.29 33.31
N ALA A 95 -22.30 -5.88 32.52
CA ALA A 95 -23.23 -6.81 31.88
C ALA A 95 -22.43 -7.81 31.01
N GLY A 96 -22.44 -9.08 31.41
CA GLY A 96 -21.75 -10.14 30.69
C GLY A 96 -22.53 -10.55 29.45
N THR A 97 -22.29 -9.88 28.32
CA THR A 97 -22.80 -10.28 26.99
C THR A 97 -21.67 -10.79 26.10
N ARG A 98 -21.97 -11.72 25.20
CA ARG A 98 -21.04 -12.19 24.17
C ARG A 98 -20.68 -11.07 23.21
N THR A 99 -19.40 -10.97 22.86
CA THR A 99 -18.86 -9.96 21.94
C THR A 99 -18.86 -10.42 20.48
N ALA A 100 -19.02 -11.73 20.24
CA ALA A 100 -18.93 -12.35 18.94
C ALA A 100 -19.82 -13.61 18.88
N ASP A 101 -20.17 -14.00 17.67
CA ASP A 101 -20.74 -15.33 17.39
C ASP A 101 -19.62 -16.37 17.46
N VAL A 102 -19.95 -17.56 17.96
CA VAL A 102 -19.03 -18.71 17.95
C VAL A 102 -19.72 -19.87 17.27
N LYS A 103 -19.11 -20.41 16.22
CA LYS A 103 -19.68 -21.45 15.36
C LYS A 103 -18.70 -22.59 15.16
N ALA A 104 -19.18 -23.83 15.16
CA ALA A 104 -18.35 -25.00 14.85
C ALA A 104 -18.04 -25.08 13.35
N ILE A 105 -16.77 -25.29 12.97
CA ILE A 105 -16.36 -25.45 11.56
C ILE A 105 -16.63 -26.88 11.07
N GLY A 106 -16.52 -27.84 11.97
CA GLY A 106 -16.76 -29.27 11.74
C GLY A 106 -17.28 -29.92 13.02
N PRO A 107 -17.12 -31.24 13.21
CA PRO A 107 -17.41 -31.87 14.49
C PRO A 107 -16.44 -31.34 15.56
N VAL A 108 -16.97 -30.77 16.64
CA VAL A 108 -16.18 -30.16 17.72
C VAL A 108 -16.59 -30.73 19.06
N LYS A 109 -15.61 -31.00 19.92
CA LYS A 109 -15.85 -31.34 21.33
C LYS A 109 -15.33 -30.21 22.21
N LEU A 110 -16.18 -29.72 23.11
CA LEU A 110 -15.89 -28.61 24.01
C LEU A 110 -16.07 -29.06 25.46
N LEU A 111 -15.21 -28.56 26.34
CA LEU A 111 -15.44 -28.57 27.78
C LEU A 111 -16.04 -27.22 28.16
N CYS A 112 -17.32 -27.22 28.53
CA CYS A 112 -18.04 -26.05 29.00
C CYS A 112 -17.78 -25.86 30.50
N ILE A 113 -17.22 -24.72 30.89
CA ILE A 113 -17.10 -24.31 32.29
C ILE A 113 -18.19 -23.26 32.53
N ASP A 114 -19.15 -23.58 33.39
CA ASP A 114 -20.28 -22.71 33.70
C ASP A 114 -19.84 -21.40 34.37
N ALA A 115 -20.51 -20.29 34.08
CA ALA A 115 -20.17 -18.99 34.66
C ALA A 115 -20.28 -18.98 36.19
N SER A 116 -21.20 -19.76 36.77
CA SER A 116 -21.36 -19.90 38.23
C SER A 116 -20.17 -20.59 38.90
N PHE A 117 -19.25 -21.19 38.13
CA PHE A 117 -18.01 -21.75 38.65
C PHE A 117 -17.26 -20.71 39.48
N GLN A 118 -17.18 -19.47 38.98
CA GLN A 118 -16.51 -18.35 39.65
C GLN A 118 -17.11 -18.00 41.02
N GLU A 119 -18.41 -18.20 41.19
CA GLU A 119 -19.11 -17.90 42.45
C GLU A 119 -18.85 -18.98 43.51
N ARG A 120 -18.58 -20.22 43.07
CA ARG A 120 -18.33 -21.39 43.91
C ARG A 120 -16.87 -21.60 44.31
N LEU A 121 -15.96 -20.80 43.75
CA LEU A 121 -14.54 -20.82 44.10
C LEU A 121 -14.31 -20.21 45.50
N GLU A 122 -13.32 -20.72 46.21
CA GLU A 122 -12.78 -20.10 47.41
C GLU A 122 -12.00 -18.82 47.08
N SER A 123 -11.77 -17.94 48.07
CA SER A 123 -11.10 -16.65 47.83
C SER A 123 -9.74 -16.78 47.14
N HIS A 124 -8.95 -17.80 47.49
CA HIS A 124 -7.65 -18.03 46.86
C HIS A 124 -7.77 -18.60 45.43
N GLU A 125 -8.72 -19.52 45.19
CA GLU A 125 -9.01 -20.08 43.87
C GLU A 125 -9.55 -19.04 42.90
N LYS A 126 -10.35 -18.07 43.37
CA LYS A 126 -10.84 -16.94 42.55
C LYS A 126 -9.68 -16.13 41.98
N VAL A 127 -8.65 -15.89 42.79
CA VAL A 127 -7.45 -15.18 42.35
C VAL A 127 -6.73 -15.99 41.28
N ILE A 128 -6.51 -17.28 41.52
CA ILE A 128 -5.86 -18.19 40.57
C ILE A 128 -6.62 -18.21 39.24
N TRP A 129 -7.93 -18.43 39.27
CA TRP A 129 -8.77 -18.47 38.06
C TRP A 129 -8.78 -17.14 37.29
N THR A 130 -8.80 -16.01 38.00
CA THR A 130 -8.73 -14.68 37.38
C THR A 130 -7.39 -14.48 36.66
N LEU A 131 -6.28 -14.89 37.28
CA LEU A 131 -4.95 -14.86 36.65
C LEU A 131 -4.88 -15.78 35.43
N THR A 132 -5.51 -16.96 35.49
CA THR A 132 -5.60 -17.88 34.34
C THR A 132 -6.31 -17.23 33.16
N LEU A 133 -7.48 -16.61 33.38
CA LEU A 133 -8.21 -15.91 32.32
C LEU A 133 -7.40 -14.73 31.76
N ALA A 134 -6.72 -13.97 32.63
CA ALA A 134 -5.86 -12.87 32.22
C ALA A 134 -4.68 -13.34 31.36
N SER A 135 -4.03 -14.45 31.75
CA SER A 135 -2.92 -15.07 31.01
C SER A 135 -3.35 -15.50 29.61
N VAL A 136 -4.51 -16.15 29.49
CA VAL A 136 -5.10 -16.53 28.19
C VAL A 136 -5.36 -15.30 27.30
N ILE A 137 -5.97 -14.24 27.87
CA ILE A 137 -6.26 -13.02 27.12
C ILE A 137 -4.96 -12.35 26.65
N ASN A 138 -3.94 -12.27 27.51
CA ASN A 138 -2.66 -11.68 27.17
C ASN A 138 -1.97 -12.46 26.06
N HIS A 139 -1.93 -13.80 26.16
CA HIS A 139 -1.36 -14.65 25.11
C HIS A 139 -2.04 -14.45 23.75
N LYS A 140 -3.38 -14.36 23.73
CA LYS A 140 -4.13 -14.06 22.50
C LYS A 140 -3.88 -12.66 21.97
N LEU A 141 -3.69 -11.68 22.86
CA LEU A 141 -3.37 -10.31 22.48
C LEU A 141 -1.96 -10.23 21.85
N GLU A 142 -0.99 -10.96 22.39
CA GLU A 142 0.36 -11.07 21.84
C GLU A 142 0.34 -11.70 20.45
N GLN A 143 -0.37 -12.83 20.27
CA GLN A 143 -0.54 -13.46 18.95
C GLN A 143 -1.19 -12.52 17.93
N ALA A 144 -2.27 -11.84 18.32
CA ALA A 144 -2.96 -10.89 17.44
C ALA A 144 -2.09 -9.67 17.09
N THR A 145 -1.25 -9.22 18.02
CA THR A 145 -0.34 -8.09 17.81
C THR A 145 0.80 -8.48 16.87
N GLY A 146 1.39 -9.66 17.05
CA GLY A 146 2.40 -10.23 16.15
C GLY A 146 1.90 -10.34 14.72
N ALA A 147 0.75 -11.00 14.52
CA ALA A 147 0.15 -11.17 13.19
C ALA A 147 -0.18 -9.82 12.51
N ARG A 148 -0.66 -8.83 13.26
CA ARG A 148 -0.90 -7.47 12.74
C ARG A 148 0.38 -6.75 12.33
N SER A 149 1.46 -6.93 13.09
CA SER A 149 2.77 -6.35 12.76
C SER A 149 3.30 -6.92 11.44
N GLU A 150 3.23 -8.25 11.28
CA GLU A 150 3.64 -8.94 10.04
C GLU A 150 2.82 -8.49 8.84
N LEU A 151 1.49 -8.44 8.95
CA LEU A 151 0.62 -7.95 7.87
C LEU A 151 0.93 -6.50 7.48
N ARG A 152 1.21 -5.62 8.46
CA ARG A 152 1.60 -4.24 8.19
C ARG A 152 2.97 -4.15 7.52
N SER A 153 3.91 -4.99 7.92
CA SER A 153 5.24 -5.06 7.31
C SER A 153 5.12 -5.49 5.84
N LEU A 154 4.38 -6.57 5.58
CA LEU A 154 4.14 -7.08 4.22
C LEU A 154 3.41 -6.05 3.35
N ALA A 155 2.38 -5.39 3.88
CA ALA A 155 1.68 -4.33 3.18
C ALA A 155 2.60 -3.15 2.84
N SER A 156 3.48 -2.75 3.77
CA SER A 156 4.46 -1.70 3.56
C SER A 156 5.51 -2.08 2.53
N GLU A 157 5.93 -3.35 2.51
CA GLU A 157 6.86 -3.89 1.50
C GLU A 157 6.22 -3.89 0.10
N HIS A 158 4.98 -4.36 -0.02
CA HIS A 158 4.22 -4.31 -1.26
C HIS A 158 4.05 -2.86 -1.75
N GLU A 159 3.74 -1.91 -0.86
CA GLU A 159 3.66 -0.49 -1.23
C GLU A 159 5.01 0.04 -1.73
N ARG A 160 6.12 -0.31 -1.07
CA ARG A 160 7.47 0.07 -1.50
C ARG A 160 7.79 -0.48 -2.89
N LEU A 161 7.37 -1.71 -3.19
CA LEU A 161 7.53 -2.30 -4.52
C LEU A 161 6.70 -1.55 -5.56
N LEU A 162 5.43 -1.26 -5.29
CA LEU A 162 4.56 -0.52 -6.21
C LEU A 162 5.09 0.89 -6.52
N ARG A 163 5.64 1.60 -5.53
CA ARG A 163 6.29 2.91 -5.73
C ARG A 163 7.48 2.91 -6.68
N ARG A 164 8.08 1.74 -6.97
CA ARG A 164 9.16 1.63 -7.97
C ARG A 164 8.62 1.66 -9.40
N PHE A 165 7.34 1.38 -9.59
CA PHE A 165 6.69 1.27 -10.91
C PHE A 165 5.71 2.40 -11.19
N SER A 166 5.32 3.17 -10.17
CA SER A 166 4.32 4.21 -10.28
C SER A 166 4.62 5.36 -9.31
N ASP A 167 4.52 6.59 -9.79
CA ASP A 167 4.60 7.80 -8.97
C ASP A 167 3.28 8.11 -8.24
N GLY A 168 3.30 9.15 -7.40
CA GLY A 168 2.31 9.40 -6.34
C GLY A 168 0.85 9.40 -6.78
N ASP A 169 0.48 10.12 -7.83
CA ASP A 169 -0.93 10.22 -8.25
C ASP A 169 -1.40 8.92 -8.89
N ALA A 170 -0.51 8.26 -9.64
CA ALA A 170 -0.79 6.97 -10.23
C ALA A 170 -0.94 5.85 -9.19
N LEU A 171 -0.14 5.89 -8.11
CA LEU A 171 -0.31 4.98 -6.98
C LEU A 171 -1.62 5.26 -6.22
N GLY A 172 -2.03 6.53 -6.15
CA GLY A 172 -3.32 6.93 -5.57
C GLY A 172 -4.49 6.28 -6.30
N LEU A 173 -4.50 6.34 -7.63
CA LEU A 173 -5.54 5.72 -8.45
C LEU A 173 -5.56 4.18 -8.34
N VAL A 174 -4.39 3.54 -8.33
CA VAL A 174 -4.28 2.08 -8.09
C VAL A 174 -4.83 1.70 -6.70
N LYS A 175 -4.59 2.52 -5.67
CA LYS A 175 -5.16 2.31 -4.33
C LYS A 175 -6.68 2.46 -4.30
N MET A 176 -7.25 3.35 -5.11
CA MET A 176 -8.72 3.48 -5.23
C MET A 176 -9.31 2.26 -5.97
N ALA A 177 -8.66 1.80 -7.04
CA ALA A 177 -9.06 0.60 -7.78
C ALA A 177 -9.16 -0.65 -6.88
N THR A 178 -8.17 -0.84 -6.00
CA THR A 178 -8.16 -1.97 -5.04
C THR A 178 -9.28 -1.91 -3.99
N ARG A 179 -9.95 -0.77 -3.82
CA ARG A 179 -11.13 -0.62 -2.95
C ARG A 179 -12.45 -0.88 -3.70
N GLY A 180 -12.40 -1.29 -4.96
CA GLY A 180 -13.58 -1.50 -5.79
C GLY A 180 -14.17 -0.20 -6.35
N GLU A 181 -13.49 0.94 -6.16
CA GLU A 181 -13.84 2.19 -6.80
C GLU A 181 -13.30 2.17 -8.24
N ARG A 182 -14.14 2.52 -9.23
CA ARG A 182 -13.61 2.71 -10.59
C ARG A 182 -12.75 3.97 -10.59
N PRO A 183 -11.47 3.89 -11.00
CA PRO A 183 -10.64 5.08 -11.16
C PRO A 183 -11.34 6.02 -12.14
N SER A 184 -11.79 7.19 -11.67
CA SER A 184 -12.40 8.19 -12.53
C SER A 184 -11.32 8.78 -13.43
N ILE A 185 -11.55 8.78 -14.75
CA ILE A 185 -10.77 9.63 -15.66
C ILE A 185 -10.95 11.07 -15.20
N GLN A 186 -9.85 11.79 -14.99
CA GLN A 186 -9.83 13.17 -14.57
C GLN A 186 -9.37 14.05 -15.72
N ASP A 187 -10.18 15.04 -16.08
CA ASP A 187 -9.74 16.11 -16.95
C ASP A 187 -8.85 17.06 -16.14
N ARG A 188 -7.59 17.16 -16.55
CA ARG A 188 -6.56 17.94 -15.87
C ARG A 188 -5.83 18.81 -16.90
N ARG A 189 -5.14 19.83 -16.42
CA ARG A 189 -4.19 20.60 -17.24
C ARG A 189 -2.77 20.33 -16.78
N ALA A 190 -1.90 19.93 -17.70
CA ALA A 190 -0.54 19.52 -17.36
C ALA A 190 0.52 20.20 -18.24
N ILE A 191 1.70 20.42 -17.66
CA ILE A 191 2.96 20.59 -18.41
C ILE A 191 3.51 19.20 -18.63
N ILE A 192 3.76 18.85 -19.89
CA ILE A 192 4.19 17.53 -20.32
C ILE A 192 5.63 17.65 -20.82
N PHE A 193 6.46 16.72 -20.38
CA PHE A 193 7.87 16.62 -20.68
C PHE A 193 8.17 15.33 -21.42
N PHE A 194 8.94 15.46 -22.48
CA PHE A 194 9.61 14.36 -23.15
C PHE A 194 11.10 14.66 -23.23
N SER A 195 11.93 13.66 -22.97
CA SER A 195 13.35 13.73 -23.24
C SER A 195 13.82 12.59 -24.15
N ASP A 196 14.96 12.80 -24.79
CA ASP A 196 15.69 11.81 -25.59
C ASP A 196 17.18 12.14 -25.62
N ILE A 197 18.04 11.13 -25.76
CA ILE A 197 19.49 11.33 -25.77
C ILE A 197 20.01 11.43 -27.21
N ALA A 198 20.42 12.63 -27.60
CA ALA A 198 21.08 12.88 -28.88
C ALA A 198 22.37 12.07 -29.02
N GLY A 199 22.48 11.36 -30.14
CA GLY A 199 23.63 10.50 -30.48
C GLY A 199 23.58 9.10 -29.87
N PHE A 200 22.55 8.77 -29.06
CA PHE A 200 22.51 7.52 -28.30
C PHE A 200 22.50 6.27 -29.17
N SER A 201 21.69 6.21 -30.23
CA SER A 201 21.61 5.04 -31.10
C SER A 201 22.97 4.72 -31.75
N THR A 202 23.70 5.73 -32.20
CA THR A 202 25.05 5.57 -32.78
C THR A 202 26.07 5.16 -31.71
N TRP A 203 26.04 5.81 -30.55
CA TRP A 203 26.95 5.50 -29.45
C TRP A 203 26.76 4.07 -28.94
N SER A 204 25.51 3.64 -28.72
CA SER A 204 25.18 2.32 -28.17
C SER A 204 25.48 1.16 -29.13
N ALA A 205 25.48 1.38 -30.45
CA ALA A 205 25.65 0.33 -31.47
C ALA A 205 26.99 -0.42 -31.37
N SER A 206 28.03 0.21 -30.82
CA SER A 206 29.38 -0.38 -30.66
C SER A 206 29.70 -0.80 -29.22
N LYS A 207 28.71 -0.80 -28.32
CA LYS A 207 28.89 -0.99 -26.88
C LYS A 207 28.23 -2.26 -26.37
N SER A 208 28.74 -2.76 -25.24
CA SER A 208 28.11 -3.89 -24.58
C SER A 208 26.77 -3.47 -23.96
N SER A 209 25.77 -4.35 -23.99
CA SER A 209 24.47 -4.05 -23.38
C SER A 209 24.56 -3.71 -21.89
N LYS A 210 25.55 -4.27 -21.17
CA LYS A 210 25.81 -3.98 -19.76
C LYS A 210 26.33 -2.55 -19.54
N GLU A 211 27.24 -2.09 -20.40
CA GLU A 211 27.76 -0.71 -20.38
C GLU A 211 26.65 0.29 -20.71
N VAL A 212 25.86 0.02 -21.74
CA VAL A 212 24.71 0.85 -22.13
C VAL A 212 23.70 0.94 -21.00
N ALA A 213 23.33 -0.20 -20.39
CA ALA A 213 22.36 -0.24 -19.29
C ALA A 213 22.83 0.53 -18.05
N ALA A 214 24.13 0.48 -17.73
CA ALA A 214 24.68 1.22 -16.60
C ALA A 214 24.54 2.74 -16.80
N HIS A 215 24.92 3.26 -17.97
CA HIS A 215 24.78 4.69 -18.28
C HIS A 215 23.32 5.14 -18.35
N LEU A 216 22.45 4.33 -18.99
CA LEU A 216 21.02 4.63 -19.03
C LEU A 216 20.40 4.68 -17.63
N SER A 217 20.79 3.76 -16.74
CA SER A 217 20.25 3.72 -15.38
C SER A 217 20.60 4.98 -14.59
N GLU A 218 21.84 5.47 -14.70
CA GLU A 218 22.29 6.70 -14.05
C GLU A 218 21.60 7.95 -14.64
N LEU A 219 21.50 8.03 -15.97
CA LEU A 219 20.82 9.14 -16.64
C LEU A 219 19.31 9.17 -16.33
N ALA A 220 18.68 8.00 -16.24
CA ALA A 220 17.31 7.89 -15.77
C ALA A 220 17.19 8.34 -14.30
N ALA A 221 18.11 7.93 -13.43
CA ALA A 221 18.11 8.33 -12.02
C ALA A 221 18.22 9.85 -11.84
N ILE A 222 19.08 10.51 -12.61
CA ILE A 222 19.20 11.99 -12.63
C ILE A 222 17.85 12.63 -12.96
N GLN A 223 17.24 12.21 -14.07
CA GLN A 223 15.95 12.75 -14.53
C GLN A 223 14.84 12.50 -13.52
N ILE A 224 14.70 11.26 -13.03
CA ILE A 224 13.69 10.86 -12.04
C ILE A 224 13.80 11.71 -10.77
N ASN A 225 15.02 11.84 -10.23
CA ASN A 225 15.24 12.56 -8.97
C ASN A 225 14.95 14.06 -9.13
N ALA A 226 15.44 14.68 -10.20
CA ALA A 226 15.23 16.11 -10.43
C ALA A 226 13.75 16.45 -10.67
N VAL A 227 13.04 15.64 -11.48
CA VAL A 227 11.59 15.80 -11.72
C VAL A 227 10.80 15.66 -10.42
N ARG A 228 11.05 14.61 -9.63
CA ARG A 228 10.34 14.37 -8.36
C ARG A 228 10.58 15.49 -7.33
N VAL A 229 11.83 15.96 -7.20
CA VAL A 229 12.16 17.09 -6.31
C VAL A 229 11.45 18.37 -6.76
N GLY A 230 11.30 18.57 -8.07
CA GLY A 230 10.55 19.67 -8.68
C GLY A 230 9.04 19.47 -8.71
N GLY A 231 8.47 18.55 -7.94
CA GLY A 231 7.01 18.32 -7.86
C GLY A 231 6.39 17.62 -9.07
N GLY A 232 7.21 17.16 -10.01
CA GLY A 232 6.74 16.44 -11.20
C GLY A 232 6.65 14.94 -10.95
N GLN A 233 6.01 14.26 -11.90
CA GLN A 233 5.84 12.82 -11.89
C GLN A 233 6.38 12.21 -13.18
N ILE A 234 7.11 11.11 -13.04
CA ILE A 234 7.58 10.28 -14.12
C ILE A 234 6.43 9.35 -14.52
N ASP A 235 5.98 9.50 -15.76
CA ASP A 235 4.96 8.65 -16.35
C ASP A 235 5.57 7.31 -16.78
N LYS A 236 6.61 7.36 -17.62
CA LYS A 236 7.39 6.17 -18.02
C LYS A 236 8.77 6.53 -18.57
N LEU A 237 9.67 5.56 -18.56
CA LEU A 237 10.93 5.59 -19.33
C LEU A 237 10.71 4.88 -20.67
N MET A 238 11.26 5.42 -21.75
CA MET A 238 11.09 4.92 -23.12
C MET A 238 12.43 4.87 -23.83
N GLY A 239 13.09 3.70 -23.78
CA GLY A 239 14.44 3.57 -24.34
C GLY A 239 15.43 4.48 -23.60
N ASP A 240 16.01 5.44 -24.32
CA ASP A 240 16.92 6.46 -23.81
C ASP A 240 16.23 7.77 -23.38
N GLY A 241 14.91 7.84 -23.52
CA GLY A 241 14.09 8.97 -23.15
C GLY A 241 13.22 8.76 -21.91
N ALA A 242 12.63 9.84 -21.42
CA ALA A 242 11.65 9.82 -20.33
C ALA A 242 10.41 10.67 -20.67
N MET A 243 9.25 10.24 -20.18
CA MET A 243 8.03 11.04 -20.15
C MET A 243 7.71 11.43 -18.70
N ALA A 244 7.45 12.71 -18.49
CA ALA A 244 7.10 13.26 -17.18
C ALA A 244 6.02 14.33 -17.32
N TYR A 245 5.40 14.71 -16.20
CA TYR A 245 4.41 15.77 -16.19
C TYR A 245 4.30 16.48 -14.84
N TRP A 246 3.71 17.68 -14.89
CA TRP A 246 3.29 18.48 -13.74
C TRP A 246 1.86 18.92 -13.95
N PHE A 247 1.00 18.74 -12.95
CA PHE A 247 -0.35 19.27 -13.00
C PHE A 247 -0.36 20.74 -12.60
N ILE A 248 -0.82 21.62 -13.51
CA ILE A 248 -0.86 23.08 -13.32
C ILE A 248 -1.95 23.46 -12.31
N ASP A 249 -2.98 22.62 -12.17
CA ASP A 249 -4.08 22.77 -11.22
C ASP A 249 -3.81 22.10 -9.86
N SER A 250 -2.59 21.60 -9.63
CA SER A 250 -2.25 21.00 -8.35
C SER A 250 -2.24 22.05 -7.23
N GLY A 251 -2.72 21.68 -6.04
CA GLY A 251 -2.74 22.56 -4.88
C GLY A 251 -1.33 22.99 -4.39
N ASP A 252 -0.27 22.37 -4.89
CA ASP A 252 1.14 22.68 -4.59
C ASP A 252 1.69 23.71 -5.61
N ARG A 253 1.22 24.95 -5.49
CA ARG A 253 1.58 26.04 -6.41
C ARG A 253 3.08 26.31 -6.45
N GLU A 254 3.81 26.16 -5.35
CA GLU A 254 5.24 26.54 -5.33
C GLU A 254 6.10 25.70 -6.27
N LYS A 255 5.74 24.45 -6.53
CA LYS A 255 6.53 23.53 -7.35
C LYS A 255 5.97 23.29 -8.74
N CYS A 256 4.66 23.42 -8.92
CA CYS A 256 4.00 23.09 -10.18
C CYS A 256 3.66 24.31 -11.04
N GLU A 257 3.96 25.52 -10.57
CA GLU A 257 3.87 26.73 -11.38
C GLU A 257 4.87 26.67 -12.56
N PRO A 258 4.50 27.14 -13.76
CA PRO A 258 5.30 26.97 -14.97
C PRO A 258 6.77 27.45 -14.88
N ALA A 259 7.04 28.56 -14.17
CA ALA A 259 8.40 29.05 -13.94
C ALA A 259 9.24 28.13 -13.04
N ALA A 260 8.62 27.50 -12.02
CA ALA A 260 9.29 26.50 -11.18
C ALA A 260 9.62 25.24 -11.99
N VAL A 261 8.70 24.81 -12.86
CA VAL A 261 8.94 23.70 -13.80
C VAL A 261 10.09 24.02 -14.75
N LEU A 262 10.20 25.25 -15.25
CA LEU A 262 11.34 25.67 -16.06
C LEU A 262 12.67 25.53 -15.31
N ALA A 263 12.72 25.96 -14.04
CA ALA A 263 13.92 25.83 -13.20
C ALA A 263 14.30 24.36 -12.98
N CYS A 264 13.31 23.49 -12.72
CA CYS A 264 13.50 22.04 -12.61
C CYS A 264 14.07 21.45 -13.90
N VAL A 265 13.50 21.78 -15.07
CA VAL A 265 13.94 21.24 -16.36
C VAL A 265 15.35 21.71 -16.73
N ARG A 266 15.71 22.96 -16.41
CA ARG A 266 17.08 23.45 -16.55
C ARG A 266 18.07 22.65 -15.69
N LYS A 267 17.67 22.31 -14.46
CA LYS A 267 18.47 21.47 -13.57
C LYS A 267 18.67 20.07 -14.15
N VAL A 268 17.61 19.44 -14.68
CA VAL A 268 17.70 18.15 -15.38
C VAL A 268 18.73 18.22 -16.51
N ALA A 269 18.61 19.21 -17.40
CA ALA A 269 19.51 19.36 -18.54
C ALA A 269 20.97 19.58 -18.11
N SER A 270 21.18 20.44 -17.10
CA SER A 270 22.50 20.70 -16.53
C SER A 270 23.14 19.45 -15.91
N GLU A 271 22.41 18.69 -15.09
CA GLU A 271 22.95 17.51 -14.42
C GLU A 271 23.29 16.39 -15.43
N CYS A 272 22.45 16.18 -16.44
CA CYS A 272 22.76 15.26 -17.53
C CYS A 272 23.99 15.71 -18.32
N ARG A 273 24.12 17.00 -18.62
CA ARG A 273 25.30 17.55 -19.30
C ARG A 273 26.58 17.29 -18.50
N THR A 274 26.59 17.61 -17.20
CA THR A 274 27.71 17.32 -16.31
C THR A 274 28.04 15.83 -16.28
N TYR A 275 27.03 14.96 -16.31
CA TYR A 275 27.24 13.52 -16.39
C TYR A 275 27.93 13.10 -17.71
N PHE A 276 27.47 13.64 -18.86
CA PHE A 276 28.08 13.36 -20.16
C PHE A 276 29.54 13.81 -20.20
N GLU A 277 29.83 15.02 -19.76
CA GLU A 277 31.18 15.60 -19.71
C GLU A 277 32.11 14.77 -18.82
N LYS A 278 31.66 14.43 -17.61
CA LYS A 278 32.42 13.64 -16.63
C LYS A 278 32.83 12.26 -17.18
N HIS A 279 31.99 11.64 -18.00
CA HIS A 279 32.22 10.31 -18.55
C HIS A 279 32.73 10.32 -20.00
N GLY A 280 33.04 11.51 -20.56
CA GLY A 280 33.52 11.65 -21.93
C GLY A 280 32.53 11.15 -22.99
N LEU A 281 31.23 11.23 -22.71
CA LEU A 281 30.18 10.75 -23.60
C LEU A 281 29.86 11.83 -24.65
N PRO A 282 29.96 11.53 -25.96
CA PRO A 282 29.63 12.47 -27.03
C PRO A 282 28.10 12.54 -27.24
N LEU A 283 27.37 12.77 -26.15
CA LEU A 283 25.91 12.71 -26.08
C LEU A 283 25.37 14.06 -25.59
N GLY A 284 24.11 14.32 -25.87
CA GLY A 284 23.38 15.49 -25.37
C GLY A 284 21.95 15.14 -25.05
N LEU A 285 21.30 15.90 -24.17
CA LEU A 285 19.88 15.71 -23.87
C LEU A 285 19.04 16.64 -24.75
N ARG A 286 17.97 16.11 -25.34
CA ARG A 286 16.91 16.91 -25.95
C ARG A 286 15.68 16.82 -25.07
N ILE A 287 15.06 17.96 -24.82
CA ILE A 287 13.86 18.06 -23.99
C ILE A 287 12.80 18.84 -24.78
N GLY A 288 11.60 18.28 -24.87
CA GLY A 288 10.40 18.91 -25.41
C GLY A 288 9.39 19.16 -24.30
N LEU A 289 8.86 20.39 -24.24
CA LEU A 289 7.82 20.76 -23.29
C LEU A 289 6.60 21.39 -23.97
N HIS A 290 5.42 21.00 -23.51
CA HIS A 290 4.16 21.64 -23.90
C HIS A 290 3.17 21.60 -22.74
N ALA A 291 2.25 22.58 -22.68
CA ALA A 291 1.18 22.59 -21.70
C ALA A 291 -0.18 22.52 -22.39
N GLY A 292 -1.06 21.66 -21.89
CA GLY A 292 -2.41 21.51 -22.42
C GLY A 292 -3.29 20.61 -21.56
N ASP A 293 -4.54 20.47 -22.00
CA ASP A 293 -5.52 19.63 -21.33
C ASP A 293 -5.29 18.15 -21.66
N VAL A 294 -5.48 17.31 -20.64
CA VAL A 294 -5.21 15.88 -20.67
C VAL A 294 -6.24 15.12 -19.85
N ALA A 295 -6.55 13.91 -20.30
CA ALA A 295 -7.28 12.93 -19.51
C ALA A 295 -6.27 12.09 -18.73
N PHE A 296 -6.31 12.16 -17.40
CA PHE A 296 -5.47 11.37 -16.50
C PHE A 296 -6.29 10.26 -15.85
N GLY A 297 -5.79 9.03 -15.87
CA GLY A 297 -6.50 7.90 -15.26
C GLY A 297 -5.90 6.56 -15.62
N ASP A 298 -6.60 5.52 -15.18
CA ASP A 298 -6.26 4.12 -15.43
C ASP A 298 -6.79 3.70 -16.80
N PHE A 299 -5.87 3.41 -17.73
CA PHE A 299 -6.21 2.96 -19.07
C PHE A 299 -5.72 1.54 -19.29
N GLY A 300 -6.59 0.66 -19.78
CA GLY A 300 -6.23 -0.73 -20.09
C GLY A 300 -7.34 -1.73 -19.82
N ALA A 301 -6.94 -3.00 -19.64
CA ALA A 301 -7.83 -4.12 -19.34
C ALA A 301 -7.43 -4.77 -18.00
N GLU A 302 -8.25 -5.67 -17.47
CA GLU A 302 -8.16 -6.26 -16.12
C GLU A 302 -6.73 -6.66 -15.67
N ASN A 303 -5.93 -7.23 -16.57
CA ASN A 303 -4.57 -7.70 -16.28
C ASN A 303 -3.44 -6.78 -16.76
N ARG A 304 -3.77 -5.63 -17.36
CA ARG A 304 -2.81 -4.65 -17.87
C ARG A 304 -3.41 -3.25 -17.83
N ILE A 305 -3.19 -2.57 -16.72
CA ILE A 305 -3.60 -1.19 -16.49
C ILE A 305 -2.34 -0.31 -16.50
N ALA A 306 -2.40 0.80 -17.21
CA ALA A 306 -1.41 1.86 -17.17
C ALA A 306 -2.10 3.15 -16.74
N VAL A 307 -1.67 3.70 -15.61
CA VAL A 307 -2.08 5.04 -15.24
C VAL A 307 -1.22 6.04 -16.01
N THR A 308 -1.83 6.86 -16.85
CA THR A 308 -1.07 7.76 -17.74
C THR A 308 -1.89 8.95 -18.20
N LEU A 309 -1.26 9.87 -18.92
CA LEU A 309 -1.92 10.99 -19.60
C LEU A 309 -2.32 10.60 -21.03
N LEU A 310 -3.56 10.90 -21.41
CA LEU A 310 -4.03 10.86 -22.79
C LEU A 310 -4.45 12.25 -23.27
N GLY A 311 -4.27 12.53 -24.56
CA GLY A 311 -4.74 13.76 -25.20
C GLY A 311 -3.80 14.28 -26.28
N ALA A 312 -4.28 15.26 -27.05
CA ALA A 312 -3.49 15.90 -28.10
C ALA A 312 -2.21 16.56 -27.54
N ALA A 313 -2.29 17.13 -26.33
CA ALA A 313 -1.17 17.79 -25.66
C ALA A 313 0.05 16.86 -25.48
N VAL A 314 -0.17 15.57 -25.19
CA VAL A 314 0.91 14.57 -25.04
C VAL A 314 1.67 14.40 -26.35
N ASN A 315 0.95 14.26 -27.46
CA ASN A 315 1.56 14.11 -28.78
C ASN A 315 2.27 15.40 -29.23
N ILE A 316 1.73 16.57 -28.88
CA ILE A 316 2.37 17.86 -29.17
C ILE A 316 3.70 17.99 -28.41
N ALA A 317 3.72 17.65 -27.11
CA ALA A 317 4.95 17.67 -26.31
C ALA A 317 6.05 16.78 -26.91
N ALA A 318 5.70 15.57 -27.35
CA ALA A 318 6.63 14.66 -28.02
C ALA A 318 7.19 15.25 -29.33
N ARG A 319 6.40 16.02 -30.08
CA ARG A 319 6.89 16.70 -31.29
C ARG A 319 7.91 17.80 -30.99
N TYR A 320 7.75 18.50 -29.87
CA TYR A 320 8.74 19.50 -29.44
C TYR A 320 10.08 18.88 -29.07
N GLU A 321 10.12 17.65 -28.52
CA GLU A 321 11.38 16.92 -28.32
C GLU A 321 12.03 16.60 -29.67
N GLN A 322 11.23 16.15 -30.63
CA GLN A 322 11.69 15.72 -31.95
C GLN A 322 12.13 16.88 -32.86
N ALA A 323 11.84 18.12 -32.50
CA ALA A 323 12.19 19.29 -33.30
C ALA A 323 13.72 19.45 -33.41
N LYS A 324 14.23 19.40 -34.64
CA LYS A 324 15.66 19.42 -34.94
C LYS A 324 15.97 20.56 -35.89
N LEU A 325 16.79 21.49 -35.40
CA LEU A 325 17.33 22.60 -36.16
C LEU A 325 18.68 22.98 -35.49
N PRO A 326 19.77 23.23 -36.24
CA PRO A 326 21.10 23.48 -35.66
C PRO A 326 21.17 24.59 -34.61
N GLU A 327 20.30 25.59 -34.74
CA GLU A 327 20.20 26.76 -33.87
C GLU A 327 19.46 26.47 -32.56
N LEU A 328 18.72 25.37 -32.47
CA LEU A 328 17.97 25.00 -31.26
C LEU A 328 18.86 24.44 -30.18
N ARG A 329 18.62 24.91 -28.96
CA ARG A 329 19.26 24.40 -27.74
C ARG A 329 18.55 23.16 -27.20
N GLU A 330 19.04 22.64 -26.08
CA GLU A 330 18.62 21.38 -25.47
C GLU A 330 17.16 21.37 -25.02
N ILE A 331 16.61 22.49 -24.55
CA ILE A 331 15.21 22.61 -24.12
C ILE A 331 14.40 23.32 -25.21
N ARG A 332 13.30 22.70 -25.66
CA ARG A 332 12.39 23.17 -26.71
C ARG A 332 10.99 23.27 -26.15
N ILE A 333 10.36 24.43 -26.30
CA ILE A 333 9.06 24.70 -25.69
C ILE A 333 8.07 25.29 -26.70
N SER A 334 6.79 24.98 -26.49
CA SER A 334 5.70 25.61 -27.24
C SER A 334 5.49 27.09 -26.87
N PRO A 335 4.95 27.92 -27.79
CA PRO A 335 4.59 29.31 -27.50
C PRO A 335 3.64 29.43 -26.30
N THR A 336 2.63 28.56 -26.22
CA THR A 336 1.67 28.53 -25.09
C THR A 336 2.38 28.35 -23.76
N LEU A 337 3.35 27.44 -23.67
CA LEU A 337 4.08 27.20 -22.44
C LEU A 337 5.03 28.35 -22.10
N ARG A 338 5.67 28.95 -23.11
CA ARG A 338 6.51 30.14 -22.94
C ARG A 338 5.71 31.27 -22.29
N ASP A 339 4.51 31.54 -22.79
CA ASP A 339 3.65 32.59 -22.24
C ASP A 339 3.20 32.29 -20.81
N LEU A 340 2.88 31.02 -20.50
CA LEU A 340 2.60 30.59 -19.14
C LEU A 340 3.80 30.76 -18.20
N MET A 341 5.00 30.39 -18.66
CA MET A 341 6.25 30.58 -17.89
C MET A 341 6.49 32.05 -17.59
N VAL A 342 6.37 32.93 -18.59
CA VAL A 342 6.52 34.38 -18.42
C VAL A 342 5.47 34.94 -17.46
N ALA A 343 4.21 34.54 -17.61
CA ALA A 343 3.14 34.96 -16.71
C ALA A 343 3.36 34.53 -15.25
N SER A 344 4.02 33.39 -15.04
CA SER A 344 4.41 32.88 -13.72
C SER A 344 5.76 33.41 -13.20
N GLY A 345 6.38 34.38 -13.90
CA GLY A 345 7.58 35.08 -13.43
C GLY A 345 8.92 34.67 -14.08
N ALA A 346 8.91 33.88 -15.15
CA ALA A 346 10.12 33.63 -15.92
C ALA A 346 10.53 34.86 -16.75
N ASP A 347 11.83 35.13 -16.82
CA ASP A 347 12.40 36.22 -17.64
C ASP A 347 12.13 35.98 -19.14
N PRO A 348 11.44 36.89 -19.86
CA PRO A 348 11.19 36.77 -21.30
C PRO A 348 12.45 36.61 -22.16
N ASP A 349 13.58 37.20 -21.74
CA ASP A 349 14.84 37.19 -22.51
C ASP A 349 15.56 35.82 -22.45
N THR A 350 15.09 34.92 -21.59
CA THR A 350 15.53 33.53 -21.55
C THR A 350 15.24 32.77 -22.85
N PHE A 351 14.17 33.12 -23.56
CA PHE A 351 13.61 32.29 -24.64
C PHE A 351 14.07 32.75 -26.01
N ARG A 352 14.77 31.88 -26.76
CA ARG A 352 15.22 32.16 -28.13
C ARG A 352 14.21 31.64 -29.14
N GLY A 353 13.73 32.50 -30.03
CA GLY A 353 12.77 32.15 -31.08
C GLY A 353 11.60 33.13 -31.17
N PRO A 354 10.48 32.73 -31.79
CA PRO A 354 10.21 31.38 -32.29
C PRO A 354 11.01 31.08 -33.57
N MET A 355 11.40 29.82 -33.74
CA MET A 355 11.97 29.29 -34.97
C MET A 355 10.97 28.32 -35.58
N LYS A 356 10.75 28.40 -36.90
CA LYS A 356 9.89 27.48 -37.63
C LYS A 356 10.64 26.18 -37.88
N VAL A 357 10.07 25.07 -37.43
CA VAL A 357 10.69 23.73 -37.52
C VAL A 357 9.67 22.75 -38.07
N GLU A 358 10.01 22.08 -39.16
CA GLU A 358 9.22 20.97 -39.67
C GLU A 358 9.52 19.71 -38.85
N VAL A 359 8.47 19.09 -38.32
CA VAL A 359 8.54 17.80 -37.61
C VAL A 359 7.84 16.71 -38.43
N LYS A 360 7.86 15.47 -37.93
CA LYS A 360 7.27 14.31 -38.62
C LYS A 360 5.85 14.60 -39.11
N HIS A 361 5.55 14.07 -40.31
CA HIS A 361 4.28 14.23 -41.03
C HIS A 361 4.01 15.65 -41.55
N GLY A 362 5.06 16.45 -41.80
CA GLY A 362 4.94 17.76 -42.44
C GLY A 362 4.28 18.82 -41.55
N VAL A 363 4.30 18.62 -40.23
CA VAL A 363 3.75 19.59 -39.28
C VAL A 363 4.83 20.63 -39.02
N GLU A 364 4.51 21.90 -39.22
CA GLU A 364 5.39 23.02 -38.87
C GLU A 364 5.08 23.50 -37.44
N LEU A 365 6.11 23.67 -36.62
CA LEU A 365 6.01 24.17 -35.26
C LEU A 365 6.78 25.48 -35.11
N ASP A 366 6.19 26.43 -34.40
CA ASP A 366 6.93 27.54 -33.80
C ASP A 366 7.57 27.05 -32.50
N VAL A 367 8.91 27.07 -32.44
CA VAL A 367 9.70 26.53 -31.33
C VAL A 367 10.50 27.62 -30.67
N TYR A 368 10.34 27.77 -29.35
CA TYR A 368 11.30 28.50 -28.52
C TYR A 368 12.32 27.53 -27.93
N SER A 369 13.56 27.96 -27.77
CA SER A 369 14.60 27.18 -27.09
C SER A 369 15.37 27.97 -26.05
N ILE A 370 15.99 27.26 -25.10
CA ILE A 370 16.65 27.83 -23.90
C ILE A 370 18.06 27.31 -23.77
#